data_AF-A0A4P2QL46-F1
#
_entry.id   AF-A0A4P2QL46-F1
#
_cell.length_a   1.000
_cell.length_b   1.000
_cell.length_c   1.000
_cell.angle_alpha   90.00
_cell.angle_beta   90.00
_cell.angle_gamma   90.00
#
_symmetry.space_group_name_H-M   'P 1'
#
loop_
_entity.id
_entity.type
_entity.pdbx_description
1 polymer ?
#
loop_
_entity_poly.entity_id
_entity_poly.type
_entity_poly.pdbx_seq_one_letter_code
_entity_poly.pdbx_strand_id
1 'polypeptide(L)'
;MRSFYVFTQAPDEALSTWLDSTAQRTAGTWQWIYPNAARKVLYIELAEDLYDELEPETAQALLDRFGGERPRSICVDVSRNHSAEHDVKAFATAMLRQFGGVAMDDESDHCWTAEAIEAGDTHHGHRFFGMPGAA
;
A
#
# COMPACT_ATOMS: atom_id res chain seq x y z
N MET A 1 -7.01 0.79 13.23
CA MET A 1 -7.21 1.44 11.94
C MET A 1 -6.25 0.68 11.09
N ARG A 2 -6.74 0.04 10.04
CA ARG A 2 -5.90 -0.89 9.30
C ARG A 2 -5.14 -0.11 8.26
N SER A 3 -3.91 -0.51 8.02
CA SER A 3 -3.04 0.16 7.07
C SER A 3 -2.38 -0.88 6.18
N PHE A 4 -2.03 -0.46 4.97
CA PHE A 4 -1.12 -1.23 4.15
C PHE A 4 -0.10 -0.28 3.55
N TYR A 5 1.02 -0.85 3.17
CA TYR A 5 2.17 -0.13 2.65
C TYR A 5 2.45 -0.61 1.24
N VAL A 6 2.84 0.30 0.35
CA VAL A 6 3.35 -0.03 -0.98
C VAL A 6 4.81 0.38 -1.05
N PHE A 7 5.66 -0.54 -1.50
CA PHE A 7 7.09 -0.34 -1.67
C PHE A 7 7.46 -0.39 -3.16
N THR A 8 8.12 0.65 -3.66
CA THR A 8 8.52 0.74 -5.08
C THR A 8 9.81 1.57 -5.25
N GLN A 9 10.49 1.39 -6.38
CA GLN A 9 11.64 2.23 -6.78
C GLN A 9 11.22 3.48 -7.59
N ALA A 10 9.93 3.71 -7.79
CA ALA A 10 9.46 4.91 -8.46
C ALA A 10 9.87 6.19 -7.71
N PRO A 11 10.28 7.26 -8.42
CA PRO A 11 10.64 8.53 -7.79
C PRO A 11 9.40 9.27 -7.27
N ASP A 12 9.58 10.09 -6.23
CA ASP A 12 8.49 10.82 -5.54
C ASP A 12 7.67 11.72 -6.49
N GLU A 13 8.31 12.32 -7.50
CA GLU A 13 7.63 13.12 -8.53
C GLU A 13 6.65 12.28 -9.37
N ALA A 14 7.04 11.06 -9.74
CA ALA A 14 6.18 10.17 -10.50
C ALA A 14 5.02 9.64 -9.64
N LEU A 15 5.31 9.31 -8.38
CA LEU A 15 4.32 8.88 -7.39
C LEU A 15 3.28 9.98 -7.15
N SER A 16 3.72 11.19 -6.82
CA SER A 16 2.84 12.33 -6.57
C SER A 16 2.01 12.71 -7.80
N THR A 17 2.60 12.73 -8.99
CA THR A 17 1.86 12.98 -10.25
C THR A 17 0.76 11.96 -10.49
N TRP A 18 1.04 10.67 -10.26
CA TRP A 18 0.04 9.63 -10.42
C TRP A 18 -1.06 9.71 -9.36
N LEU A 19 -0.71 10.00 -8.11
CA LEU A 19 -1.68 10.21 -7.02
C LEU A 19 -2.57 11.42 -7.30
N ASP A 20 -2.03 12.52 -7.82
CA ASP A 20 -2.80 13.71 -8.22
C ASP A 20 -3.80 13.39 -9.36
N SER A 21 -3.53 12.37 -10.18
CA SER A 21 -4.44 11.93 -11.25
C SER A 21 -5.48 10.89 -10.82
N THR A 22 -5.22 10.14 -9.74
CA THR A 22 -6.02 8.97 -9.32
C THR A 22 -6.82 9.22 -8.04
N ALA A 23 -6.37 10.15 -7.21
CA ALA A 23 -6.94 10.45 -5.90
C ALA A 23 -7.09 11.97 -5.71
N GLN A 24 -7.80 12.37 -4.65
CA GLN A 24 -8.00 13.78 -4.35
C GLN A 24 -7.00 14.24 -3.31
N ARG A 25 -6.12 15.17 -3.67
CA ARG A 25 -5.20 15.81 -2.74
C ARG A 25 -5.93 16.69 -1.72
N THR A 26 -5.59 16.57 -0.45
CA THR A 26 -6.09 17.43 0.63
C THR A 26 -5.39 18.79 0.56
N ALA A 27 -6.17 19.87 0.65
CA ALA A 27 -5.64 21.23 0.51
C ALA A 27 -4.60 21.55 1.60
N GLY A 28 -3.41 21.98 1.18
CA GLY A 28 -2.33 22.38 2.08
C GLY A 28 -1.57 21.22 2.74
N THR A 29 -1.78 19.98 2.30
CA THR A 29 -1.06 18.80 2.82
C THR A 29 -0.50 17.93 1.71
N TRP A 30 0.42 17.01 2.08
CA TRP A 30 0.94 15.96 1.21
C TRP A 30 0.16 14.65 1.39
N GLN A 31 -1.16 14.75 1.56
CA GLN A 31 -2.06 13.62 1.75
C GLN A 31 -3.09 13.55 0.63
N TRP A 32 -3.39 12.34 0.15
CA TRP A 32 -4.43 12.08 -0.84
C TRP A 32 -5.55 11.23 -0.26
N ILE A 33 -6.76 11.41 -0.78
CA ILE A 33 -7.95 10.63 -0.41
C ILE A 33 -8.45 9.87 -1.62
N TYR A 34 -8.55 8.54 -1.50
CA TYR A 34 -9.10 7.68 -2.53
C TYR A 34 -10.42 7.02 -2.09
N PRO A 35 -11.39 6.81 -3.00
CA PRO A 35 -11.40 7.30 -4.39
C PRO A 35 -11.74 8.79 -4.51
N ASN A 36 -12.33 9.39 -3.47
CA ASN A 36 -12.57 10.83 -3.39
C ASN A 36 -12.84 11.28 -1.94
N ALA A 37 -12.78 12.59 -1.71
CA ALA A 37 -12.96 13.19 -0.39
C ALA A 37 -14.37 13.04 0.22
N ALA A 38 -15.38 12.66 -0.57
CA ALA A 38 -16.73 12.41 -0.04
C ALA A 38 -16.82 11.02 0.61
N ARG A 39 -16.19 10.00 0.00
CA ARG A 39 -16.20 8.63 0.53
C ARG A 39 -15.17 8.38 1.63
N LYS A 40 -14.02 9.09 1.60
CA LYS A 40 -12.94 9.00 2.62
C LYS A 40 -12.62 7.56 3.01
N VAL A 41 -12.27 6.75 2.02
CA VAL A 41 -12.01 5.32 2.21
C VAL A 41 -10.55 5.10 2.55
N LEU A 42 -9.65 5.60 1.70
CA LEU A 42 -8.20 5.50 1.88
C LEU A 42 -7.60 6.89 2.08
N TYR A 43 -6.66 7.00 3.00
CA TYR A 43 -5.81 8.17 3.23
C TYR A 43 -4.39 7.76 2.88
N ILE A 44 -3.75 8.49 1.96
CA ILE A 44 -2.50 8.08 1.32
C ILE A 44 -1.44 9.13 1.58
N GLU A 45 -0.27 8.70 2.02
CA GLU A 45 0.89 9.55 2.30
C GLU A 45 2.18 8.87 1.82
N LEU A 46 3.15 9.65 1.37
CA LEU A 46 4.51 9.15 1.14
C LEU A 46 5.20 9.05 2.50
N ALA A 47 5.57 7.84 2.91
CA ALA A 47 6.15 7.58 4.22
C ALA A 47 7.68 7.60 4.12
N GLU A 48 8.32 8.51 4.86
CA GLU A 48 9.78 8.64 4.89
C GLU A 48 10.42 7.84 6.04
N ASP A 49 9.68 7.67 7.14
CA ASP A 49 10.11 7.12 8.43
C ASP A 49 9.68 5.67 8.67
N LEU A 50 8.93 5.05 7.76
CA LEU A 50 8.41 3.68 7.94
C LEU A 50 9.51 2.66 8.27
N TYR A 51 10.70 2.78 7.68
CA TYR A 51 11.81 1.85 7.93
C TYR A 51 12.33 1.87 9.36
N ASP A 52 12.08 2.95 10.10
CA ASP A 52 12.47 3.06 11.50
C ASP A 52 11.46 2.34 12.42
N GLU A 53 10.26 2.03 11.89
CA GLU A 53 9.18 1.31 12.58
C GLU A 53 9.12 -0.19 12.21
N LEU A 54 9.70 -0.58 11.07
CA LEU A 54 9.75 -1.98 10.64
C LEU A 54 10.71 -2.80 11.50
N GLU A 55 10.34 -4.06 11.73
CA GLU A 55 11.27 -5.03 12.31
C GLU A 55 12.52 -5.15 11.42
N PRO A 56 13.74 -5.26 12.01
CA PRO A 56 14.99 -5.26 11.25
C PRO A 56 15.04 -6.32 10.14
N GLU A 57 14.51 -7.51 10.40
CA GLU A 57 14.39 -8.60 9.43
C GLU A 57 13.49 -8.24 8.25
N THR A 58 12.36 -7.58 8.49
CA THR A 58 11.42 -7.13 7.45
C THR A 58 12.07 -6.05 6.60
N ALA A 59 12.74 -5.08 7.24
CA ALA A 59 13.50 -4.05 6.54
C ALA A 59 14.61 -4.65 5.67
N GLN A 60 15.37 -5.62 6.19
CA GLN A 60 16.43 -6.29 5.43
C GLN A 60 15.87 -7.10 4.26
N ALA A 61 14.77 -7.84 4.46
CA ALA A 61 14.12 -8.60 3.40
C ALA A 61 13.62 -7.69 2.26
N LEU A 62 13.10 -6.51 2.59
CA LEU A 62 12.76 -5.49 1.60
C LEU A 62 14.00 -5.00 0.86
N LEU A 63 15.08 -4.64 1.55
CA LEU A 63 16.33 -4.21 0.90
C LEU A 63 16.86 -5.29 -0.05
N ASP A 64 16.95 -6.54 0.40
CA ASP A 64 17.43 -7.65 -0.42
C ASP A 64 16.57 -7.85 -1.68
N ARG A 65 15.24 -7.72 -1.53
CA ARG A 65 14.30 -7.79 -2.65
C ARG A 65 14.53 -6.68 -3.70
N PHE A 66 14.91 -5.50 -3.25
CA PHE A 66 15.17 -4.33 -4.10
C PHE A 66 16.67 -4.14 -4.39
N GLY A 67 17.47 -5.20 -4.33
CA GLY A 67 18.87 -5.19 -4.76
C GLY A 67 19.79 -4.37 -3.86
N GLY A 68 19.43 -4.19 -2.59
CA GLY A 68 20.15 -3.40 -1.59
C GLY A 68 19.79 -1.91 -1.59
N GLU A 69 18.94 -1.45 -2.50
CA GLU A 69 18.43 -0.08 -2.50
C GLU A 69 17.16 0.02 -1.66
N ARG A 70 17.03 1.07 -0.85
CA ARG A 70 15.82 1.33 -0.05
C ARG A 70 14.68 1.79 -0.97
N PRO A 71 13.61 0.99 -1.20
CA PRO A 71 12.48 1.44 -1.98
C PRO A 71 11.69 2.51 -1.20
N ARG A 72 11.03 3.39 -1.94
CA ARG A 72 10.07 4.35 -1.40
C ARG A 72 8.86 3.63 -0.84
N SER A 73 8.36 4.13 0.29
CA SER A 73 7.19 3.62 0.98
C SER A 73 6.02 4.59 0.83
N ILE A 74 4.85 4.05 0.55
CA ILE A 74 3.58 4.76 0.56
C ILE A 74 2.73 4.12 1.65
N CYS A 75 2.33 4.90 2.64
CA CYS A 75 1.40 4.47 3.67
C CYS A 75 -0.03 4.72 3.21
N VAL A 76 -0.88 3.70 3.33
CA VAL A 76 -2.30 3.79 3.00
C VAL A 76 -3.14 3.35 4.18
N ASP A 77 -3.77 4.34 4.77
CA ASP A 77 -4.61 4.22 5.93
C ASP A 77 -6.07 3.98 5.53
N VAL A 78 -6.68 2.93 6.07
CA VAL A 78 -8.02 2.48 5.68
C VAL A 78 -9.05 2.87 6.74
N SER A 79 -10.05 3.64 6.30
CA SER A 79 -11.18 4.07 7.10
C SER A 79 -11.98 2.88 7.64
N ARG A 80 -12.30 2.89 8.95
CA ARG A 80 -13.13 1.85 9.58
C ARG A 80 -14.62 1.94 9.22
N ASN A 81 -15.03 3.01 8.54
CA ASN A 81 -16.45 3.32 8.35
C ASN A 81 -17.07 2.66 7.11
N HIS A 82 -16.27 2.04 6.24
CA HIS A 82 -16.73 1.46 4.99
C HIS A 82 -16.08 0.10 4.72
N SER A 83 -16.79 -0.78 4.02
CA SER A 83 -16.16 -1.95 3.41
C SER A 83 -15.20 -1.45 2.33
N ALA A 84 -13.91 -1.51 2.62
CA ALA A 84 -12.86 -0.93 1.79
C ALA A 84 -12.12 -1.99 0.95
N GLU A 85 -12.43 -3.29 1.10
CA GLU A 85 -11.65 -4.37 0.46
C GLU A 85 -11.51 -4.17 -1.05
N HIS A 86 -12.60 -3.80 -1.73
CA HIS A 86 -12.57 -3.50 -3.17
C HIS A 86 -11.68 -2.29 -3.48
N ASP A 87 -11.82 -1.20 -2.73
CA ASP A 87 -11.06 0.03 -2.95
C ASP A 87 -9.56 -0.17 -2.64
N VAL A 88 -9.23 -0.94 -1.60
CA VAL A 88 -7.86 -1.34 -1.22
C VAL A 88 -7.22 -2.16 -2.33
N LYS A 89 -7.87 -3.23 -2.78
CA LYS A 89 -7.36 -4.09 -3.86
C LYS A 89 -7.21 -3.30 -5.16
N ALA A 90 -8.21 -2.51 -5.54
CA ALA A 90 -8.16 -1.69 -6.75
C ALA A 90 -6.99 -0.70 -6.72
N PHE A 91 -6.80 0.01 -5.61
CA PHE A 91 -5.71 0.96 -5.47
C PHE A 91 -4.33 0.28 -5.48
N ALA A 92 -4.13 -0.73 -4.63
CA ALA A 92 -2.85 -1.43 -4.50
C ALA A 92 -2.44 -2.07 -5.83
N THR A 93 -3.35 -2.80 -6.48
CA THR A 93 -3.10 -3.39 -7.79
C THR A 93 -2.77 -2.34 -8.84
N ALA A 94 -3.53 -1.24 -8.93
CA ALA A 94 -3.27 -0.19 -9.91
C ALA A 94 -1.88 0.44 -9.73
N MET A 95 -1.49 0.72 -8.48
CA MET A 95 -0.18 1.27 -8.15
C MET A 95 0.95 0.31 -8.48
N LEU A 96 0.81 -0.97 -8.10
CA LEU A 96 1.81 -2.01 -8.37
C LEU A 96 1.93 -2.32 -9.87
N ARG A 97 0.83 -2.25 -10.63
CA ARG A 97 0.86 -2.38 -12.10
C ARG A 97 1.57 -1.20 -12.75
N GLN A 98 1.39 -0.01 -12.22
CA GLN A 98 1.99 1.22 -12.76
C GLN A 98 3.49 1.31 -12.46
N PHE A 99 3.91 0.97 -11.24
CA PHE A 99 5.26 1.25 -10.73
C PHE A 99 6.06 0.00 -10.36
N GLY A 100 5.48 -1.20 -10.49
CA GLY A 100 6.04 -2.41 -9.91
C GLY A 100 6.10 -2.33 -8.38
N GLY A 101 6.85 -3.24 -7.78
CA GLY A 101 7.07 -3.30 -6.33
C GLY A 101 6.20 -4.32 -5.62
N VAL A 102 5.91 -4.08 -4.35
CA VAL A 102 5.09 -4.96 -3.50
C VAL A 102 4.24 -4.17 -2.51
N ALA A 103 3.13 -4.76 -2.08
CA ALA A 103 2.33 -4.28 -0.97
C ALA A 103 2.51 -5.17 0.27
N MET A 104 2.34 -4.62 1.45
CA MET A 104 2.37 -5.32 2.73
C MET A 104 1.23 -4.79 3.60
N ASP A 105 0.44 -5.67 4.21
CA ASP A 105 -0.62 -5.26 5.15
C ASP A 105 -0.14 -5.32 6.60
N ASP A 106 -0.93 -4.72 7.48
CA ASP A 106 -0.66 -4.66 8.92
C ASP A 106 -0.80 -6.00 9.66
N GLU A 107 -1.16 -7.08 8.96
CA GLU A 107 -1.39 -8.41 9.53
C GLU A 107 -0.25 -9.39 9.23
N SER A 108 0.65 -9.07 8.28
CA SER A 108 1.76 -9.93 7.92
C SER A 108 2.92 -9.18 7.26
N ASP A 109 4.15 -9.66 7.46
CA ASP A 109 5.34 -9.19 6.71
C ASP A 109 5.37 -9.71 5.25
N HIS A 110 4.26 -10.28 4.76
CA HIS A 110 4.22 -10.84 3.43
C HIS A 110 4.17 -9.74 2.36
N CYS A 111 5.10 -9.82 1.42
CA CYS A 111 5.17 -8.91 0.29
C CYS A 111 4.31 -9.42 -0.88
N TRP A 112 3.13 -8.83 -1.03
CA TRP A 112 2.15 -9.12 -2.07
C TRP A 112 2.49 -8.44 -3.39
N THR A 113 2.43 -9.16 -4.51
CA THR A 113 2.51 -8.56 -5.86
C THR A 113 1.11 -8.24 -6.39
N ALA A 114 1.02 -7.45 -7.47
CA ALA A 114 -0.25 -7.18 -8.14
C ALA A 114 -0.97 -8.47 -8.55
N GLU A 115 -0.23 -9.44 -9.10
CA GLU A 115 -0.75 -10.74 -9.52
C GLU A 115 -1.29 -11.53 -8.32
N ALA A 116 -0.56 -11.56 -7.21
CA ALA A 116 -0.98 -12.28 -6.01
C ALA A 116 -2.27 -11.68 -5.42
N ILE A 117 -2.37 -10.34 -5.39
CA ILE A 117 -3.57 -9.64 -4.92
C ILE A 117 -4.77 -9.92 -5.82
N GLU A 118 -4.59 -9.84 -7.15
CA GLU A 118 -5.65 -10.09 -8.14
C GLU A 118 -6.12 -11.56 -8.13
N ALA A 119 -5.18 -12.51 -8.01
CA ALA A 119 -5.48 -13.94 -7.91
C ALA A 119 -6.17 -14.30 -6.59
N GLY A 120 -6.09 -13.43 -5.58
CA GLY A 120 -6.59 -13.71 -4.24
C GLY A 120 -5.76 -14.76 -3.52
N ASP A 121 -4.45 -14.78 -3.79
CA ASP A 121 -3.50 -15.72 -3.20
C ASP A 121 -3.52 -15.64 -1.67
N THR A 122 -3.14 -16.75 -1.04
CA THR A 122 -3.06 -16.85 0.42
C THR A 122 -1.63 -17.14 0.87
N HIS A 123 -1.17 -16.44 1.89
CA HIS A 123 0.06 -16.73 2.61
C HIS A 123 -0.28 -17.13 4.05
N HIS A 124 0.07 -18.35 4.45
CA HIS A 124 -0.33 -18.93 5.76
C HIS A 124 -1.84 -18.84 6.07
N GLY A 125 -2.70 -18.88 5.03
CA GLY A 125 -4.15 -18.75 5.17
C GLY A 125 -4.67 -17.31 5.23
N HIS A 126 -3.80 -16.31 5.12
CA HIS A 126 -4.13 -14.89 5.06
C HIS A 126 -4.10 -14.41 3.61
N ARG A 127 -5.05 -13.55 3.21
CA ARG A 127 -5.05 -12.84 1.92
C ARG A 127 -4.73 -11.38 2.16
N PHE A 128 -4.19 -10.70 1.17
CA PHE A 128 -3.99 -9.25 1.22
C PHE A 128 -5.28 -8.54 1.62
N PHE A 129 -5.25 -7.90 2.80
CA PHE A 129 -6.37 -7.18 3.37
C PHE A 129 -7.67 -8.00 3.45
N GLY A 130 -7.55 -9.32 3.65
CA GLY A 130 -8.69 -10.23 3.77
C GLY A 130 -9.41 -10.13 5.11
N MET A 131 -10.69 -10.54 5.12
CA MET A 131 -11.42 -10.77 6.38
C MET A 131 -10.88 -12.03 7.09
N PRO A 132 -10.64 -11.99 8.41
CA PRO A 132 -10.40 -13.21 9.18
C PRO A 132 -11.59 -14.15 9.05
N GLY A 133 -11.38 -15.37 8.52
CA GLY A 133 -12.36 -16.45 8.57
C GLY A 133 -13.11 -16.81 7.28
N ALA A 134 -12.72 -16.31 6.11
CA ALA A 134 -13.24 -16.84 4.84
C ALA A 134 -12.36 -18.02 4.36
N ALA A 135 -12.60 -19.19 4.97
CA ALA A 135 -12.22 -20.49 4.44
C ALA A 135 -13.31 -21.02 3.50
#